data_AF-M0PSN0-F1
#
_entry.id   AF-M0PSN0-F1
#
_cell.length_a   1.000
_cell.length_b   1.000
_cell.length_c   1.000
_cell.angle_alpha   90.00
_cell.angle_beta   90.00
_cell.angle_gamma   90.00
#
_symmetry.space_group_name_H-M   'P 1'
#
loop_
_entity.id
_entity.type
_entity.pdbx_description
1 polymer ?
#
loop_
_entity_poly.entity_id
_entity_poly.type
_entity_poly.pdbx_seq_one_letter_code
_entity_poly.pdbx_strand_id
1 'polypeptide(L)'
;MTDDLETAPSFLSSLPSQPITDDIVKQIGESDNPKVRGAMGFPGSSPGTIEAFLLDMKEKTHVIVFDPGAEQWHVYKSFETEGMSHQQVVDYASELANEWLAQSLSDRIAAAENTGQDT
;
A
#
# COMPACT_ATOMS: atom_id res chain seq x y z
N MET A 1 -28.59 7.33 2.51
CA MET A 1 -27.73 7.25 3.70
C MET A 1 -26.54 6.41 3.30
N THR A 2 -25.34 6.96 3.48
CA THR A 2 -24.10 6.62 2.78
C THR A 2 -23.45 5.40 3.44
N ASP A 3 -23.60 4.22 2.86
CA ASP A 3 -23.07 2.95 3.39
C ASP A 3 -21.99 2.33 2.49
N ASP A 4 -21.35 3.12 1.63
CA ASP A 4 -20.20 2.69 0.81
C ASP A 4 -18.87 3.29 1.31
N LEU A 5 -18.88 3.92 2.49
CA LEU A 5 -17.70 4.12 3.31
C LEU A 5 -17.48 2.86 4.16
N GLU A 6 -17.34 1.70 3.50
CA GLU A 6 -16.60 0.58 4.08
C GLU A 6 -15.13 0.99 4.20
N THR A 7 -14.90 1.93 5.12
CA THR A 7 -13.77 2.08 6.01
C THR A 7 -12.47 1.69 5.33
N ALA A 8 -11.76 2.70 4.79
CA ALA A 8 -10.31 2.73 4.79
C ALA A 8 -9.86 1.93 6.03
N PRO A 9 -9.31 0.72 5.86
CA PRO A 9 -9.43 -0.30 6.87
C PRO A 9 -8.82 0.24 8.15
N SER A 10 -9.51 0.13 9.29
CA SER A 10 -9.26 0.98 10.47
C SER A 10 -7.82 0.99 10.98
N PHE A 11 -7.01 0.01 10.58
CA PHE A 11 -5.57 -0.03 10.84
C PHE A 11 -4.77 1.03 10.05
N LEU A 12 -5.27 1.59 8.94
CA LEU A 12 -4.62 2.69 8.21
C LEU A 12 -4.44 3.91 9.11
N SER A 13 -5.40 4.17 10.01
CA SER A 13 -5.28 5.21 11.03
C SER A 13 -4.22 4.89 12.09
N SER A 14 -3.83 3.63 12.23
CA SER A 14 -2.74 3.20 13.12
C SER A 14 -1.37 3.22 12.43
N LEU A 15 -1.32 3.34 11.10
CA LEU A 15 -0.06 3.46 10.39
C LEU A 15 0.55 4.83 10.62
N PRO A 16 1.88 4.92 10.71
CA PRO A 16 2.55 6.20 10.83
C PRO A 16 2.38 7.02 9.53
N SER A 17 2.37 8.34 9.63
CA SER A 17 2.35 9.29 8.49
C SER A 17 3.66 9.33 7.70
N GLN A 18 4.39 8.21 7.65
CA GLN A 18 5.65 8.04 6.94
C GLN A 18 5.76 6.60 6.41
N PRO A 19 6.62 6.36 5.40
CA PRO A 19 6.92 5.01 4.95
C PRO A 19 7.35 4.12 6.11
N ILE A 20 6.91 2.87 6.07
CA ILE A 20 7.17 1.88 7.13
C ILE A 20 8.34 0.99 6.75
N THR A 21 8.76 0.14 7.68
CA THR A 21 9.80 -0.88 7.43
C THR A 21 9.16 -2.25 7.22
N ASP A 22 9.94 -3.19 6.70
CA ASP A 22 9.55 -4.60 6.59
C ASP A 22 9.06 -5.18 7.94
N ASP A 23 9.70 -4.80 9.05
CA ASP A 23 9.32 -5.22 10.40
C ASP A 23 7.87 -4.82 10.76
N ILE A 24 7.47 -3.59 10.42
CA ILE A 24 6.10 -3.12 10.66
C ILE A 24 5.11 -3.90 9.79
N VAL A 25 5.43 -4.15 8.52
CA VAL A 25 4.57 -4.94 7.65
C VAL A 25 4.41 -6.36 8.20
N LYS A 26 5.50 -6.95 8.66
CA LYS A 26 5.49 -8.26 9.28
C LYS A 26 4.61 -8.28 10.53
N GLN A 27 4.71 -7.28 11.40
CA GLN A 27 3.84 -7.14 12.58
C GLN A 27 2.36 -7.03 12.21
N ILE A 28 2.01 -6.36 11.09
CA ILE A 28 0.63 -6.31 10.60
C ILE A 28 0.16 -7.70 10.18
N GLY A 29 0.99 -8.43 9.43
CA GLY A 29 0.69 -9.79 8.97
C GLY A 29 0.60 -10.82 10.11
N GLU A 30 1.38 -10.62 11.17
CA GLU A 30 1.39 -11.44 12.39
C GLU A 30 0.39 -10.94 13.45
N SER A 31 -0.44 -9.96 13.13
CA SER A 31 -1.39 -9.41 14.09
C SER A 31 -2.43 -10.45 14.52
N ASP A 32 -2.90 -10.36 15.76
CA ASP A 32 -3.94 -11.23 16.32
C ASP A 32 -5.34 -10.98 15.70
N ASN A 33 -5.42 -10.17 14.63
CA ASN A 33 -6.67 -9.87 13.97
C ASN A 33 -7.15 -11.08 13.15
N PRO A 34 -8.28 -11.72 13.52
CA PRO A 34 -8.72 -12.95 12.86
C PRO A 34 -9.13 -12.76 11.39
N LYS A 35 -9.24 -11.51 10.92
CA LYS A 35 -9.51 -11.18 9.53
C LYS A 35 -8.24 -11.04 8.69
N VAL A 36 -7.09 -10.78 9.31
CA VAL A 36 -5.80 -10.65 8.62
C VAL A 36 -5.22 -12.05 8.43
N ARG A 37 -4.87 -12.37 7.19
CA ARG A 37 -4.20 -13.63 6.83
C ARG A 37 -2.69 -13.46 6.67
N GLY A 38 -2.27 -12.26 6.30
CA GLY A 38 -0.88 -11.89 6.17
C GLY A 38 -0.72 -10.52 5.55
N ALA A 39 0.51 -10.02 5.58
CA ALA A 39 0.89 -8.79 4.89
C ALA A 39 2.26 -8.97 4.25
N MET A 40 2.50 -8.27 3.13
CA MET A 40 3.76 -8.35 2.39
C MET A 40 4.15 -6.95 1.91
N GLY A 41 5.36 -6.52 2.30
CA GLY A 41 5.89 -5.21 1.92
C GLY A 41 6.52 -5.25 0.54
N PHE A 42 6.32 -4.21 -0.25
CA PHE A 42 7.04 -3.97 -1.49
C PHE A 42 8.13 -2.92 -1.26
N PRO A 43 9.36 -3.17 -1.75
CA PRO A 43 10.44 -2.21 -1.62
C PRO A 43 10.05 -0.89 -2.31
N GLY A 44 10.13 0.20 -1.56
CA GLY A 44 9.88 1.53 -2.08
C GLY A 44 11.10 2.10 -2.81
N SER A 45 10.97 3.37 -3.16
CA SER A 45 11.97 4.23 -3.80
C SER A 45 13.23 4.40 -2.97
N SER A 46 13.13 4.29 -1.63
CA SER A 46 14.28 4.36 -0.72
C SER A 46 14.62 2.99 -0.12
N PRO A 47 15.92 2.66 -0.01
CA PRO A 47 16.35 1.39 0.56
C PRO A 47 15.91 1.28 2.03
N GLY A 48 15.29 0.15 2.38
CA GLY A 48 14.80 -0.12 3.73
C GLY A 48 13.45 0.51 4.07
N THR A 49 12.82 1.22 3.13
CA THR A 49 11.45 1.74 3.29
C THR A 49 10.48 0.98 2.41
N ILE A 50 9.27 0.80 2.95
CA ILE A 50 8.11 0.25 2.28
C ILE A 50 7.14 1.39 2.05
N GLU A 51 6.88 1.68 0.79
CA GLU A 51 5.90 2.69 0.34
C GLU A 51 4.62 2.05 -0.19
N ALA A 52 4.63 0.74 -0.42
CA ALA A 52 3.47 -0.04 -0.82
C ALA A 52 3.51 -1.41 -0.14
N PHE A 53 2.38 -1.92 0.32
CA PHE A 53 2.28 -3.27 0.83
C PHE A 53 0.93 -3.90 0.52
N LEU A 54 0.95 -5.22 0.42
CA LEU A 54 -0.24 -6.04 0.33
C LEU A 54 -0.72 -6.41 1.74
N LEU A 55 -2.03 -6.33 1.94
CA LEU A 55 -2.71 -6.90 3.09
C LEU A 55 -3.72 -7.95 2.61
N ASP A 56 -3.42 -9.21 2.87
CA ASP A 56 -4.34 -10.32 2.64
C ASP A 56 -5.32 -10.41 3.80
N MET A 57 -6.61 -10.19 3.50
CA MET A 57 -7.68 -10.43 4.47
C MET A 57 -8.51 -11.65 4.05
N LYS A 58 -9.32 -12.15 4.98
CA LYS A 58 -10.14 -13.36 4.79
C LYS A 58 -11.07 -13.29 3.56
N GLU A 59 -11.58 -12.10 3.24
CA GLU A 59 -12.61 -11.89 2.21
C GLU A 59 -12.07 -11.18 0.97
N LYS A 60 -11.10 -10.27 1.13
CA LYS A 60 -10.52 -9.46 0.07
C LYS A 60 -9.08 -9.09 0.41
N THR A 61 -8.32 -8.74 -0.62
CA THR A 61 -6.95 -8.28 -0.46
C THR A 61 -6.84 -6.84 -0.87
N HIS A 62 -6.10 -6.08 -0.06
CA HIS A 62 -5.88 -4.66 -0.23
C HIS A 62 -4.44 -4.40 -0.62
N VAL A 63 -4.25 -3.61 -1.68
CA VAL A 63 -2.98 -2.97 -1.99
C VAL A 63 -3.02 -1.59 -1.40
N ILE A 64 -2.11 -1.32 -0.48
CA ILE A 64 -2.04 -0.09 0.30
C ILE A 64 -0.76 0.62 -0.06
N VAL A 65 -0.86 1.91 -0.32
CA VAL A 65 0.26 2.74 -0.76
C VAL A 65 0.35 4.00 0.09
N PHE A 66 1.56 4.49 0.28
CA PHE A 66 1.84 5.71 1.01
C PHE A 66 1.88 6.88 0.02
N ASP A 67 0.99 7.85 0.18
CA ASP A 67 1.05 9.08 -0.60
C ASP A 67 2.04 10.07 0.05
N PRO A 68 3.19 10.37 -0.59
CA PRO A 68 4.14 11.31 -0.02
C PRO A 68 3.67 12.76 -0.11
N GLY A 69 2.74 13.10 -1.01
CA GLY A 69 2.20 14.45 -1.14
C GLY A 69 1.21 14.81 -0.04
N ALA A 70 0.47 13.81 0.44
CA ALA A 70 -0.56 13.94 1.47
C ALA A 70 -0.18 13.29 2.80
N GLU A 71 1.06 12.79 2.92
CA GLU A 71 1.67 12.16 4.10
C GLU A 71 0.78 11.10 4.76
N GLN A 72 0.09 10.30 3.94
CA GLN A 72 -0.94 9.38 4.40
C GLN A 72 -1.00 8.08 3.61
N TRP A 73 -1.36 7.01 4.31
CA TRP A 73 -1.62 5.71 3.71
C TRP A 73 -3.05 5.63 3.19
N HIS A 74 -3.22 5.10 1.99
CA HIS A 74 -4.54 4.86 1.41
C HIS A 74 -4.60 3.52 0.69
N VAL A 75 -5.82 3.01 0.52
CA VAL A 75 -6.08 1.81 -0.29
C VAL A 75 -6.01 2.21 -1.75
N TYR A 76 -4.99 1.74 -2.46
CA TYR A 76 -4.86 1.93 -3.90
C TYR A 76 -5.89 1.08 -4.65
N LYS A 77 -5.96 -0.20 -4.30
CA LYS A 77 -6.89 -1.13 -4.93
C LYS A 77 -7.27 -2.26 -3.98
N SER A 78 -8.49 -2.76 -4.14
CA SER A 78 -8.97 -3.96 -3.44
C SER A 78 -9.47 -4.97 -4.46
N PHE A 79 -9.23 -6.25 -4.21
CA PHE A 79 -9.71 -7.32 -5.07
C PHE A 79 -10.05 -8.58 -4.27
N GLU A 80 -11.01 -9.35 -4.78
CA GLU A 80 -11.39 -10.63 -4.19
C GLU A 80 -10.27 -11.67 -4.45
N THR A 81 -9.89 -12.41 -3.41
CA THR A 81 -8.88 -13.48 -3.51
C THR A 81 -9.49 -14.87 -3.55
N GLU A 82 -10.82 -14.96 -3.52
CA GLU A 82 -11.52 -16.24 -3.64
C GLU A 82 -11.20 -16.90 -4.98
N GLY A 83 -10.66 -18.12 -4.92
CA GLY A 83 -10.24 -18.88 -6.10
C GLY A 83 -8.84 -18.56 -6.63
N MET A 84 -8.12 -17.59 -6.07
CA MET A 84 -6.72 -17.31 -6.41
C MET A 84 -5.77 -18.07 -5.49
N SER A 85 -4.71 -18.64 -6.05
CA SER A 85 -3.60 -19.18 -5.24
C SER A 85 -2.82 -18.04 -4.59
N HIS A 86 -2.18 -18.29 -3.44
CA HIS A 86 -1.35 -17.28 -2.76
C HIS A 86 -0.32 -16.62 -3.70
N GLN A 87 0.34 -17.40 -4.56
CA GLN A 87 1.25 -16.84 -5.55
C GLN A 87 0.57 -15.90 -6.55
N GLN A 88 -0.64 -16.22 -7.02
CA GLN A 88 -1.38 -15.34 -7.93
C GLN A 88 -1.77 -14.02 -7.27
N VAL A 89 -2.17 -14.08 -5.99
CA VAL A 89 -2.48 -12.89 -5.19
C VAL A 89 -1.24 -12.00 -5.04
N VAL A 90 -0.08 -12.61 -4.74
CA VAL A 90 1.19 -11.91 -4.62
C VAL A 90 1.63 -11.31 -5.96
N ASP A 91 1.60 -12.06 -7.05
CA ASP A 91 1.93 -11.57 -8.39
C ASP A 91 1.05 -10.36 -8.76
N TYR A 92 -0.27 -10.51 -8.65
CA TYR A 92 -1.20 -9.44 -9.01
C TYR A 92 -1.01 -8.18 -8.18
N ALA A 93 -0.78 -8.33 -6.87
CA ALA A 93 -0.52 -7.19 -6.01
C ALA A 93 0.86 -6.55 -6.26
N SER A 94 1.86 -7.36 -6.61
CA SER A 94 3.18 -6.86 -7.00
C SER A 94 3.10 -6.02 -8.26
N GLU A 95 2.32 -6.47 -9.26
CA GLU A 95 2.05 -5.70 -10.47
C GLU A 95 1.40 -4.35 -10.16
N LEU A 96 0.37 -4.34 -9.30
CA LEU A 96 -0.32 -3.11 -8.88
C LEU A 96 0.59 -2.17 -8.09
N ALA A 97 1.38 -2.69 -7.15
CA ALA A 97 2.31 -1.89 -6.37
C ALA A 97 3.40 -1.29 -7.28
N ASN A 98 3.94 -2.06 -8.22
CA ASN A 98 4.91 -1.58 -9.18
C ASN A 98 4.33 -0.51 -10.12
N GLU A 99 3.10 -0.69 -10.59
CA GLU A 99 2.41 0.30 -11.42
C GLU A 99 2.24 1.64 -10.67
N TRP A 100 1.86 1.58 -9.40
CA TRP A 100 1.76 2.77 -8.56
C TRP A 100 3.13 3.40 -8.30
N LEU A 101 4.15 2.61 -7.94
CA LEU A 101 5.51 3.11 -7.67
C LEU A 101 6.10 3.81 -8.90
N ALA A 102 5.90 3.24 -10.10
CA ALA A 102 6.35 3.85 -11.35
C ALA A 102 5.65 5.18 -11.64
N GLN A 103 4.34 5.27 -11.38
CA GLN A 103 3.57 6.51 -11.51
C GLN A 103 3.99 7.56 -10.49
N SER A 104 4.09 7.18 -9.21
CA SER A 104 4.51 8.05 -8.10
C SER A 104 5.91 8.62 -8.33
N LEU A 105 6.84 7.79 -8.80
CA LEU A 105 8.19 8.24 -9.15
C LEU A 105 8.17 9.24 -10.31
N SER A 106 7.38 8.97 -11.35
CA SER A 106 7.26 9.86 -12.51
C SER A 106 6.66 11.21 -12.12
N ASP A 107 5.63 11.23 -11.27
CA ASP A 107 5.01 12.45 -10.77
C ASP A 107 5.98 13.27 -9.93
N ARG A 108 6.76 12.61 -9.05
CA ARG A 108 7.82 13.26 -8.25
C ARG A 108 8.93 13.86 -9.11
N ILE A 109 9.33 13.18 -10.18
CA ILE A 109 10.31 13.71 -11.13
C ILE A 109 9.73 14.95 -11.83
N ALA A 110 8.51 14.86 -12.36
CA ALA A 110 7.85 15.98 -13.03
C ALA A 110 7.64 17.19 -12.09
N ALA A 111 7.29 16.96 -10.82
CA ALA A 111 7.18 18.00 -9.80
C ALA A 111 8.54 18.65 -9.48
N ALA A 112 9.62 17.86 -9.45
CA ALA A 112 10.98 18.36 -9.25
C ALA A 112 11.45 19.22 -10.45
N GLU A 113 11.09 18.85 -11.68
CA GLU A 113 11.43 19.61 -12.89
C GLU A 113 10.70 20.96 -12.96
N ASN A 114 9.48 21.04 -12.44
CA ASN A 114 8.68 22.28 -12.43
C ASN A 114 9.14 23.28 -11.36
N THR A 115 9.82 22.81 -10.30
CA THR A 115 10.32 23.67 -9.21
C THR A 115 11.69 24.32 -9.52
N GLY A 116 12.25 24.03 -10.71
CA GLY A 116 13.53 24.60 -11.18
C GLY A 116 13.41 25.81 -12.11
N GLN A 117 12.21 26.33 -12.37
CA GLN A 117 11.96 27.41 -13.33
C GLN A 117 11.46 28.73 -12.71
N ASP A 118 11.73 28.98 -11.42
CA ASP A 118 11.53 30.30 -10.81
C ASP A 118 12.89 30.87 -10.35
N THR A 119 13.66 31.38 -11.31
CA THR A 119 14.74 32.36 -11.11
C THR A 119 14.89 33.20 -12.38
#